data_AF-A0A367Y0B6-F1
#
_entry.id   AF-A0A367Y0B6-F1
#
_cell.length_a   1.000
_cell.length_b   1.000
_cell.length_c   1.000
_cell.angle_alpha   90.00
_cell.angle_beta   90.00
_cell.angle_gamma   90.00
#
_symmetry.space_group_name_H-M   'P 1'
#
loop_
_entity.id
_entity.type
_entity.pdbx_description
1 polymer ?
#
loop_
_entity_poly.entity_id
_entity_poly.type
_entity_poly.pdbx_seq_one_letter_code
_entity_poly.pdbx_strand_id
1 'polypeptide(L)'
;MLEYILRQVDRGRNQLKRLYSINNFDRGIFRIIEEILCKILDSVNQIDIIHLRFIHRFFQEPCRVKLLENIHVYNDGFEFHILKYW
;
A
#
# COMPACT_ATOMS: atom_id res chain seq x y z
N MET A 1 -8.72 -25.99 20.16
CA MET A 1 -8.15 -25.84 18.79
C MET A 1 -8.31 -24.42 18.27
N LEU A 2 -9.52 -23.84 18.27
CA LEU A 2 -9.77 -22.44 17.91
C LEU A 2 -8.96 -21.41 18.70
N GLU A 3 -8.85 -21.54 20.03
CA GLU A 3 -8.05 -20.61 20.83
C GLU A 3 -6.54 -20.63 20.50
N TYR A 4 -6.02 -21.78 20.09
CA TYR A 4 -4.62 -21.90 19.68
C TYR A 4 -4.39 -21.12 18.38
N ILE A 5 -5.31 -21.25 17.42
CA ILE A 5 -5.27 -20.52 16.14
C ILE A 5 -5.37 -19.00 16.38
N LEU A 6 -6.30 -18.55 17.23
CA LEU A 6 -6.46 -17.13 17.58
C LEU A 6 -5.20 -16.56 18.24
N ARG A 7 -4.58 -17.31 19.16
CA ARG A 7 -3.32 -16.89 19.80
C ARG A 7 -2.16 -16.80 18.82
N GLN A 8 -2.11 -17.61 17.76
CA GLN A 8 -1.07 -17.50 16.74
C GLN A 8 -1.30 -16.30 15.81
N VAL A 9 -2.55 -16.01 15.46
CA VAL A 9 -2.92 -14.82 14.67
C VAL A 9 -2.57 -13.53 15.42
N ASP A 10 -2.86 -13.45 16.73
CA ASP A 10 -2.54 -12.27 17.53
C ASP A 10 -1.04 -12.08 17.75
N ARG A 11 -0.26 -13.17 17.89
CA ARG A 11 1.20 -13.08 17.90
C ARG A 11 1.75 -12.53 16.58
N GLY A 12 1.24 -13.03 15.45
CA GLY A 12 1.62 -12.53 14.12
C GLY A 12 1.31 -11.04 13.96
N ARG A 13 0.13 -10.58 14.39
CA ARG A 13 -0.27 -9.17 14.38
C ARG A 13 0.62 -8.29 15.25
N ASN A 14 0.97 -8.74 16.45
CA ASN A 14 1.84 -7.98 17.36
C ASN A 14 3.30 -7.92 16.88
N GLN A 15 3.77 -8.97 16.22
CA GLN A 15 5.10 -8.99 15.61
C GLN A 15 5.17 -8.08 14.38
N LEU A 16 4.12 -8.08 13.55
CA LEU A 16 3.94 -7.10 12.47
C LEU A 16 3.92 -5.66 13.01
N LYS A 17 3.10 -5.37 14.03
CA LYS A 17 3.06 -4.04 14.66
C LYS A 17 4.43 -3.60 15.19
N ARG A 18 5.22 -4.51 15.78
CA ARG A 18 6.60 -4.21 16.22
C ARG A 18 7.54 -3.95 15.05
N LEU A 19 7.43 -4.67 13.94
CA LEU A 19 8.23 -4.42 12.74
C LEU A 19 7.87 -3.09 12.05
N TYR A 20 6.59 -2.70 12.06
CA TYR A 20 6.14 -1.39 11.59
C TYR A 20 6.63 -0.26 12.51
N SER A 21 6.63 -0.47 13.84
CA SER A 21 7.14 0.49 14.83
C SER A 21 8.64 0.80 14.71
N ILE A 22 9.45 -0.07 14.10
CA ILE A 22 10.90 0.12 13.97
C ILE A 22 11.26 1.04 12.79
N ASN A 23 10.34 1.27 11.84
CA ASN A 23 10.58 2.12 10.68
C ASN A 23 9.61 3.29 10.65
N ASN A 24 9.74 4.17 11.66
CA ASN A 24 9.08 5.46 11.65
C ASN A 24 9.68 6.31 10.53
N PHE A 25 9.10 6.17 9.33
CA PHE A 25 9.30 7.05 8.18
C PHE A 25 8.68 8.44 8.40
N ASP A 26 8.09 8.72 9.57
CA ASP A 26 7.60 10.04 10.00
C ASP A 26 8.70 11.10 10.24
N ARG A 27 9.98 10.79 9.98
CA ARG A 27 11.08 11.76 10.11
C ARG A 27 11.23 12.55 8.80
N GLY A 28 11.25 13.88 8.89
CA GLY A 28 11.04 14.82 7.77
C GLY A 28 11.76 14.56 6.43
N ILE A 29 12.94 13.93 6.41
CA ILE A 29 13.61 13.56 5.15
C ILE A 29 12.82 12.49 4.36
N PHE A 30 12.22 11.52 5.06
CA PHE A 30 11.42 10.47 4.41
C PHE A 30 10.12 11.01 3.84
N ARG A 31 9.53 12.02 4.47
CA ARG A 31 8.36 12.73 3.92
C ARG A 31 8.69 13.45 2.61
N ILE A 32 9.87 14.06 2.50
CA ILE A 32 10.35 14.66 1.22
C ILE A 32 10.52 13.57 0.16
N ILE A 33 11.07 12.41 0.53
CA ILE A 33 11.22 11.29 -0.40
C ILE A 33 9.85 10.76 -0.85
N GLU A 34 8.86 10.69 0.05
CA GLU A 34 7.48 10.34 -0.30
C GLU A 34 6.85 11.34 -1.27
N GLU A 35 7.01 12.65 -1.04
CA GLU A 35 6.50 13.68 -1.95
C GLU A 35 7.12 13.61 -3.35
N ILE A 36 8.44 13.38 -3.43
CA ILE A 36 9.14 13.18 -4.71
C ILE A 36 8.67 11.89 -5.38
N LEU A 37 8.54 10.80 -4.61
CA LEU A 37 8.07 9.52 -5.11
C LEU A 37 6.67 9.64 -5.68
N CYS A 38 5.73 10.30 -4.99
CA CYS A 38 4.37 10.52 -5.51
C CYS A 38 4.38 11.25 -6.86
N LYS A 39 5.22 12.29 -7.03
CA LYS A 39 5.39 12.98 -8.32
C LYS A 39 5.95 12.08 -9.41
N ILE A 40 6.87 11.17 -9.07
CA ILE A 40 7.37 10.17 -10.03
C ILE A 40 6.22 9.26 -10.44
N LEU A 41 5.44 8.75 -9.47
CA LEU A 41 4.34 7.84 -9.73
C LEU A 41 3.21 8.46 -10.59
N ASP A 42 3.09 9.79 -10.65
CA ASP A 42 2.19 10.48 -11.59
C ASP A 42 2.52 10.17 -13.06
N SER A 43 3.78 9.84 -13.35
CA SER A 43 4.28 9.56 -14.70
C SER A 43 4.42 8.08 -15.02
N VAL A 44 4.13 7.21 -14.04
CA VAL A 44 4.28 5.75 -14.16
C VAL A 44 2.92 5.12 -14.44
N ASN A 45 2.88 4.10 -15.29
CA ASN A 45 1.63 3.40 -15.58
C ASN A 45 1.16 2.54 -14.39
N GLN A 46 -0.13 2.20 -14.37
CA GLN A 46 -0.75 1.47 -13.26
C GLN A 46 -0.11 0.09 -12.99
N ILE A 47 0.31 -0.63 -14.04
CA ILE A 47 0.91 -1.96 -13.90
C ILE A 47 2.28 -1.87 -13.21
N ASP A 48 3.08 -0.89 -13.61
CA ASP A 48 4.39 -0.66 -13.01
C ASP A 48 4.27 -0.17 -11.57
N ILE A 49 3.25 0.63 -11.24
CA ILE A 49 2.95 1.01 -9.84
C ILE A 49 2.58 -0.24 -9.02
N ILE A 50 1.79 -1.16 -9.57
CA ILE A 50 1.45 -2.43 -8.92
C ILE A 50 2.72 -3.25 -8.67
N HIS A 51 3.58 -3.40 -9.65
CA HIS A 51 4.84 -4.13 -9.48
C HIS A 51 5.74 -3.46 -8.42
N LEU A 52 5.91 -2.14 -8.50
CA LEU A 52 6.75 -1.37 -7.57
C LEU A 52 6.30 -1.53 -6.12
N ARG A 53 4.98 -1.60 -5.88
CA ARG A 53 4.39 -1.85 -4.56
C ARG A 53 4.92 -3.13 -3.89
N PHE A 54 5.26 -4.15 -4.67
CA PHE A 54 5.73 -5.45 -4.16
C PHE A 54 7.26 -5.55 -4.01
N ILE A 55 8.03 -4.59 -4.54
CA ILE A 55 9.50 -4.64 -4.51
C ILE A 55 10.04 -4.39 -3.10
N HIS A 56 9.52 -3.38 -2.40
CA HIS A 56 10.00 -3.02 -1.07
C HIS A 56 8.90 -2.39 -0.22
N ARG A 57 8.92 -2.63 1.10
CA ARG A 57 7.90 -2.11 2.04
C ARG A 57 7.70 -0.60 1.98
N PHE A 58 8.76 0.15 1.64
CA PHE A 58 8.71 1.60 1.50
C PHE A 58 7.72 2.05 0.42
N PHE A 59 7.60 1.28 -0.66
CA PHE A 59 6.70 1.60 -1.76
C PHE A 59 5.25 1.18 -1.49
N GLN A 60 4.97 0.43 -0.42
CA GLN A 60 3.63 -0.11 -0.18
C GLN A 60 2.57 0.98 -0.05
N GLU A 61 2.78 1.95 0.83
CA GLU A 61 1.81 3.02 1.07
C GLU A 61 1.76 4.06 -0.07
N PRO A 62 2.89 4.61 -0.56
CA PRO A 62 2.85 5.57 -1.67
C PRO A 62 2.19 4.99 -2.93
N CYS A 63 2.50 3.73 -3.29
CA CYS A 63 1.85 3.09 -4.44
C CYS A 63 0.38 2.78 -4.16
N ARG A 64 0.00 2.39 -2.93
CA ARG A 64 -1.41 2.18 -2.57
C ARG A 64 -2.21 3.47 -2.70
N VAL A 65 -1.70 4.58 -2.15
CA VAL A 65 -2.35 5.89 -2.25
C VAL A 65 -2.50 6.29 -3.72
N LYS A 66 -1.44 6.15 -4.52
CA LYS A 66 -1.48 6.48 -5.95
C LYS A 66 -2.50 5.65 -6.73
N LEU A 67 -2.53 4.34 -6.50
CA LEU A 67 -3.52 3.46 -7.13
C LEU A 67 -4.95 3.86 -6.74
N LEU A 68 -5.18 4.26 -5.49
CA LEU A 68 -6.51 4.70 -5.05
C LEU A 68 -6.96 6.04 -5.64
N GLU A 69 -6.02 6.89 -6.06
CA GLU A 69 -6.36 8.17 -6.71
C GLU A 69 -6.97 7.94 -8.10
N ASN A 70 -6.38 7.05 -8.90
CA ASN A 70 -6.73 6.82 -10.31
C ASN A 70 -6.57 5.35 -10.71
N ILE A 71 -7.37 4.44 -10.15
CA ILE A 71 -7.43 3.06 -10.63
C ILE A 71 -8.35 2.97 -11.85
N HIS A 72 -7.78 2.57 -12.98
CA HIS A 72 -8.53 2.19 -14.16
C HIS A 72 -8.61 0.67 -14.20
N VAL A 73 -9.81 0.15 -13.91
CA VAL A 73 -10.12 -1.27 -14.05
C VAL A 73 -10.79 -1.46 -15.40
N TYR A 74 -10.04 -1.94 -16.39
CA TYR A 74 -10.62 -2.44 -17.61
C TYR A 74 -11.12 -3.84 -17.34
N ASN A 75 -12.43 -4.01 -17.47
CA ASN A 75 -13.09 -5.30 -17.37
C ASN A 75 -13.53 -5.65 -18.79
N ASP A 76 -13.08 -6.78 -19.33
CA ASP A 76 -13.36 -7.21 -20.73
C ASP A 76 -14.84 -7.51 -21.01
N GLY A 77 -15.80 -7.00 -20.22
CA GLY A 77 -17.22 -7.22 -20.48
C GLY A 77 -18.25 -6.52 -19.59
N PHE A 78 -17.90 -5.85 -18.49
CA PHE A 78 -18.90 -5.12 -17.68
C PHE A 78 -18.28 -3.90 -16.97
N GLU A 79 -18.73 -2.70 -17.36
CA GLU A 79 -18.44 -1.45 -16.67
C GLU A 79 -19.04 -1.48 -15.26
N PHE A 80 -18.19 -1.36 -14.23
CA PHE A 80 -18.63 -0.96 -12.91
C PHE A 80 -17.85 0.27 -12.49
N HIS A 81 -18.57 1.37 -12.31
CA HIS A 81 -18.05 2.56 -11.65
C HIS A 81 -18.01 2.29 -10.14
N ILE A 82 -16.82 2.09 -9.57
CA ILE A 82 -16.66 2.20 -8.12
C ILE A 82 -16.77 3.69 -7.77
N LEU A 83 -17.88 4.06 -7.14
CA LEU A 83 -18.05 5.40 -6.58
C LEU A 83 -16.94 5.66 -5.56
N LYS A 84 -16.23 6.78 -5.74
CA LYS A 84 -15.46 7.43 -4.67
C LYS A 84 -16.38 7.55 -3.45
N TYR A 85 -15.84 7.26 -2.26
CA TYR A 85 -16.48 7.26 -0.93
C TYR A 85 -16.99 5.90 -0.45
N TRP A 86 -16.10 5.07 0.10
CA TRP A 86 -16.24 4.38 1.41
C TRP A 86 -14.87 4.24 2.05
#